data_AF-A0A8T3YAJ3-F1
#
_entry.id   AF-A0A8T3YAJ3-F1
#
_cell.length_a   1.000
_cell.length_b   1.000
_cell.length_c   1.000
_cell.angle_alpha   90.00
_cell.angle_beta   90.00
_cell.angle_gamma   90.00
#
_symmetry.space_group_name_H-M   'P 1'
#
loop_
_entity.id
_entity.type
_entity.pdbx_description
1 polymer ?
#
loop_
_entity_poly.entity_id
_entity_poly.type
_entity_poly.pdbx_seq_one_letter_code
_entity_poly.pdbx_strand_id
1 'polypeptide(L)'
;MVFIFCPKCGGGTYIAEEELIKILEGRTLRAILKILYVCRACSEKFSRLVHEDLEARKRDERGTSVQQGYNQGSSPSSSTEQIPETLKFF
;
A
#
# COMPACT_ATOMS: atom_id res chain seq x y z
N MET A 1 -3.17 1.74 7.92
CA MET A 1 -4.51 2.37 7.90
C MET A 1 -4.33 3.87 7.99
N VAL A 2 -4.59 4.62 6.90
CA VAL A 2 -4.47 6.09 6.91
C VAL A 2 -5.84 6.66 7.30
N PHE A 3 -6.05 6.94 8.60
CA PHE A 3 -7.27 7.60 9.05
C PHE A 3 -7.15 9.11 8.80
N ILE A 4 -7.96 9.61 7.88
CA ILE A 4 -8.02 11.04 7.55
C ILE A 4 -9.14 11.66 8.40
N PHE A 5 -8.76 12.48 9.37
CA PHE A 5 -9.69 13.26 10.19
C PHE A 5 -10.03 14.57 9.47
N CYS A 6 -11.23 15.10 9.72
CA CYS A 6 -11.64 16.37 9.15
C CYS A 6 -10.80 17.50 9.74
N PRO A 7 -10.16 18.35 8.91
CA PRO A 7 -9.32 19.44 9.40
C PRO A 7 -10.12 20.54 10.12
N LYS A 8 -11.43 20.61 9.88
CA LYS A 8 -12.32 21.63 10.47
C LYS A 8 -12.84 21.26 11.85
N CYS A 9 -13.22 20.00 12.07
CA CYS A 9 -13.89 19.57 13.30
C CYS A 9 -13.30 18.31 13.95
N GLY A 10 -12.23 17.75 13.40
CA GLY A 10 -11.60 16.51 13.90
C GLY A 10 -12.45 15.23 13.73
N GLY A 11 -13.62 15.33 13.11
CA GLY A 11 -14.52 14.19 12.91
C GLY A 11 -14.03 13.18 11.88
N GLY A 12 -14.60 11.97 11.91
CA GLY A 12 -14.32 10.94 10.90
C GLY A 12 -14.75 11.35 9.50
N THR A 13 -14.00 10.91 8.48
CA THR A 13 -14.28 11.20 7.07
C THR A 13 -14.41 9.94 6.24
N TYR A 14 -15.02 10.05 5.07
CA TYR A 14 -15.08 9.00 4.07
C TYR A 14 -14.68 9.54 2.70
N ILE A 15 -14.20 8.65 1.84
CA ILE A 15 -13.87 8.97 0.45
C ILE A 15 -15.17 9.08 -0.33
N ALA A 16 -15.38 10.21 -0.97
CA ALA A 16 -16.53 10.42 -1.86
C ALA A 16 -16.16 10.23 -3.33
N GLU A 17 -14.94 10.59 -3.72
CA GLU A 17 -14.49 10.51 -5.11
C GLU A 17 -12.97 10.33 -5.19
N GLU A 18 -12.53 9.54 -6.17
CA GLU A 18 -11.13 9.29 -6.48
C GLU A 18 -10.91 9.56 -7.96
N GLU A 19 -10.06 10.54 -8.27
CA GLU A 19 -9.78 10.96 -9.64
C GLU A 19 -8.27 10.85 -9.91
N LEU A 20 -7.92 10.04 -10.91
CA LEU A 20 -6.54 9.93 -11.40
C LEU A 20 -6.33 10.94 -12.53
N ILE A 21 -5.47 11.91 -12.30
CA ILE A 21 -5.14 12.98 -13.23
C ILE A 21 -3.73 12.75 -13.76
N LYS A 22 -3.58 12.66 -15.09
CA LYS A 22 -2.28 12.64 -15.75
C LYS A 22 -1.94 14.04 -16.22
N ILE A 23 -0.84 14.59 -15.73
CA ILE A 23 -0.36 15.92 -16.11
C ILE A 23 0.92 15.76 -16.91
N LEU A 24 0.95 16.39 -18.09
CA LEU A 24 2.16 16.55 -18.89
C LEU A 24 2.78 17.90 -18.51
N GLU A 25 3.90 17.88 -17.79
CA GLU A 25 4.63 19.08 -17.40
C GLU A 25 5.96 19.10 -18.18
N GLY A 26 5.99 19.83 -19.29
CA GLY A 26 7.12 19.84 -20.22
C GLY A 26 7.31 18.49 -20.92
N ARG A 27 8.42 17.78 -20.62
CA ARG A 27 8.71 16.43 -21.15
C ARG A 27 8.40 15.31 -20.16
N THR A 28 7.98 15.65 -18.93
CA THR A 28 7.79 14.70 -17.85
C THR A 28 6.30 14.42 -17.65
N LEU A 29 5.96 13.14 -17.56
CA LEU A 29 4.61 12.67 -17.23
C LEU A 29 4.50 12.48 -15.72
N ARG A 30 3.55 13.18 -15.09
CA ARG A 30 3.22 13.04 -13.68
C ARG A 30 1.83 12.45 -13.52
N ALA A 31 1.68 11.50 -12.61
CA ALA A 31 0.38 11.02 -12.18
C ALA A 31 0.05 11.65 -10.82
N ILE A 32 -1.12 12.28 -10.74
CA ILE A 32 -1.64 12.86 -9.51
C ILE A 32 -2.95 12.15 -9.20
N LEU A 33 -3.04 11.58 -8.02
CA LEU A 33 -4.30 11.06 -7.48
C LEU A 33 -4.93 12.14 -6.61
N LYS A 34 -6.10 12.62 -7.02
CA LYS A 34 -6.92 13.53 -6.24
C LYS A 34 -8.02 12.72 -5.56
N ILE A 35 -8.01 12.73 -4.23
CA ILE A 35 -9.03 12.05 -3.42
C ILE A 35 -9.87 13.11 -2.72
N LEU A 36 -11.18 13.08 -2.94
CA LEU A 36 -12.15 13.95 -2.28
C LEU A 36 -12.74 13.25 -1.07
N TYR A 37 -12.61 13.89 0.09
CA TYR A 37 -13.14 13.43 1.36
C TYR A 37 -14.32 14.28 1.78
N VAL A 38 -15.28 13.65 2.44
CA VAL A 38 -16.42 14.30 3.06
C VAL A 38 -16.43 13.96 4.55
N CYS A 39 -16.54 14.98 5.40
CA CYS A 39 -16.68 14.78 6.83
C CYS A 39 -18.09 14.28 7.17
N ARG A 40 -18.19 13.24 8.00
CA ARG A 40 -19.49 12.75 8.51
C ARG A 40 -20.14 13.66 9.53
N ALA A 41 -19.34 14.49 10.23
CA ALA A 41 -19.81 15.32 11.34
C ALA A 41 -20.26 16.72 10.88
N CYS A 42 -19.48 17.39 10.04
CA CYS A 42 -19.77 18.77 9.61
C CYS A 42 -20.07 18.91 8.11
N SER A 43 -20.09 17.80 7.36
CA SER A 43 -20.35 17.75 5.92
C SER A 43 -19.39 18.56 5.04
N GLU A 44 -18.28 19.03 5.62
CA GLU A 44 -17.23 19.74 4.90
C GLU A 44 -16.56 18.82 3.88
N LYS A 45 -16.31 19.35 2.68
CA LYS A 45 -15.63 18.65 1.59
C LYS A 45 -14.20 19.16 1.48
N PHE A 46 -13.23 18.27 1.38
CA PHE A 46 -11.84 18.64 1.18
C PHE A 46 -11.11 17.59 0.36
N SER A 47 -10.10 18.01 -0.41
CA SER A 47 -9.35 17.11 -1.28
C SER A 47 -7.91 16.95 -0.79
N ARG A 48 -7.37 15.75 -0.95
CA ARG A 48 -5.93 15.48 -0.81
C ARG A 48 -5.35 15.13 -2.17
N LEU A 49 -4.26 15.79 -2.53
CA LEU A 49 -3.47 15.43 -3.69
C LEU A 49 -2.34 14.50 -3.24
N VAL A 50 -2.22 13.35 -3.90
CA VAL A 50 -1.10 12.44 -3.79
C VAL A 50 -0.40 12.44 -5.14
N HIS A 51 0.85 12.91 -5.16
CA HIS A 51 1.65 12.88 -6.38
C HIS A 51 2.51 11.61 -6.41
N GLU A 52 2.64 11.00 -7.58
CA GLU A 52 3.66 9.99 -7.82
C GLU A 52 4.43 10.34 -9.09
N ASP A 53 5.76 10.45 -8.95
CA ASP A 53 6.64 10.76 -10.06
C ASP A 53 6.97 9.46 -10.81
N LEU A 54 6.49 9.34 -12.05
CA LEU A 54 6.58 8.10 -12.83
C LEU A 54 7.99 7.86 -13.41
N GLU A 55 8.84 8.88 -13.49
CA GLU A 55 10.21 8.74 -14.02
C GLU A 55 11.15 8.05 -13.03
N ALA A 56 10.89 8.20 -11.72
CA ALA A 56 11.72 7.60 -10.67
C ALA A 56 11.72 6.06 -10.72
N ARG A 57 10.59 5.43 -11.06
CA ARG A 57 10.46 3.96 -11.04
C ARG A 57 11.23 3.25 -12.15
N LYS A 58 11.61 3.94 -13.24
CA LYS A 58 12.36 3.31 -14.34
C LYS A 58 13.84 3.06 -13.99
N ARG A 59 14.35 3.62 -12.88
CA ARG A 59 15.75 3.47 -12.49
C ARG A 59 16.02 2.24 -11.62
N ASP A 60 15.02 1.72 -10.92
CA ASP A 60 15.22 0.66 -9.92
C ASP A 60 15.09 -0.77 -10.48
N GLU A 61 14.52 -0.97 -11.68
CA GLU A 61 14.38 -2.30 -12.30
C GLU A 61 15.66 -2.85 -12.96
N ARG A 62 16.83 -2.23 -12.73
CA ARG A 62 18.12 -2.66 -13.32
C ARG A 62 19.09 -3.36 -12.37
N GLY A 63 18.69 -3.75 -11.16
CA GLY A 63 19.64 -4.30 -10.20
C GLY A 63 19.08 -5.23 -9.13
N THR A 64 18.56 -6.40 -9.51
CA THR A 64 18.63 -7.57 -8.61
C THR A 64 18.80 -8.83 -9.46
N SER A 65 20.04 -9.11 -9.83
CA SER A 65 20.45 -10.44 -10.29
C SER A 65 20.25 -11.43 -9.16
N VAL A 66 19.25 -12.30 -9.32
CA VAL A 66 19.03 -13.49 -8.48
C VAL A 66 20.23 -14.42 -8.65
N GLN A 67 21.10 -14.51 -7.64
CA GLN A 67 22.05 -15.62 -7.51
C GLN A 67 21.42 -16.69 -6.61
N GLN A 68 20.81 -17.69 -7.24
CA GLN A 68 20.48 -18.96 -6.60
C GLN A 68 21.79 -19.75 -6.39
N GLY A 69 22.36 -19.64 -5.19
CA GLY A 69 23.41 -20.51 -4.70
C GLY A 69 22.81 -21.68 -3.92
N TYR A 70 22.79 -22.85 -4.56
CA TYR A 70 22.52 -24.13 -3.91
C TYR A 70 23.70 -24.49 -3.00
N ASN A 71 23.45 -24.85 -1.73
CA ASN A 71 24.22 -25.95 -1.12
C ASN A 71 23.54 -26.59 0.09
N GLN A 72 23.56 -27.93 0.07
CA GLN A 72 23.04 -28.86 1.06
C GLN A 72 24.02 -29.03 2.24
N GLY A 73 23.53 -29.44 3.41
CA GLY A 73 24.39 -30.05 4.43
C GLY A 73 23.85 -30.12 5.87
N SER A 74 23.10 -31.19 6.15
CA SER A 74 23.11 -32.03 7.37
C SER A 74 22.79 -31.47 8.79
N SER A 75 21.79 -32.12 9.41
CA SER A 75 21.24 -32.08 10.79
C SER A 75 22.25 -32.47 11.90
N PRO A 76 21.89 -32.66 13.20
CA PRO A 76 20.58 -32.54 13.89
C PRO A 76 20.63 -31.86 15.29
N SER A 77 19.48 -31.49 15.89
CA SER A 77 19.06 -31.93 17.24
C SER A 77 17.84 -31.18 17.81
N SER A 78 16.91 -32.00 18.33
CA SER A 78 15.98 -31.77 19.44
C SER A 78 14.93 -30.65 19.35
N SER A 79 13.68 -31.05 19.05
CA SER A 79 12.51 -30.59 19.83
C SER A 79 11.38 -31.60 19.65
N THR A 80 11.03 -32.23 20.76
CA THR A 80 9.96 -33.20 20.98
C THR A 80 8.62 -32.49 21.05
N GLU A 81 7.56 -33.21 20.65
CA GLU A 81 6.13 -33.01 20.96
C GLU A 81 5.33 -31.93 20.20
N GLN A 82 4.10 -32.14 19.70
CA GLN A 82 3.30 -33.32 19.33
C GLN A 82 1.98 -32.77 18.71
N ILE A 83 1.56 -33.34 17.56
CA ILE A 83 0.16 -33.56 17.10
C ILE A 83 -0.71 -32.36 16.63
N PRO A 84 -1.17 -32.37 15.36
CA PRO A 84 -2.49 -31.86 14.99
C PRO A 84 -3.42 -33.02 14.63
N GLU A 85 -4.31 -33.40 15.54
CA GLU A 85 -5.37 -34.37 15.26
C GLU A 85 -6.71 -33.66 15.06
N THR A 86 -7.11 -33.68 13.79
CA THR A 86 -8.45 -34.13 13.37
C THR A 86 -9.59 -33.13 13.50
N LEU A 87 -9.90 -32.51 12.34
CA LEU A 87 -11.24 -32.01 12.02
C LEU A 87 -12.29 -33.08 12.35
N LYS A 88 -13.19 -32.79 13.29
CA LYS A 88 -14.46 -33.49 13.42
C LYS A 88 -15.58 -32.57 12.94
N PHE A 89 -16.07 -32.87 11.74
CA PHE A 89 -17.47 -32.64 11.39
C PHE A 89 -18.23 -33.88 11.85
N PHE A 90 -19.16 -33.71 12.80
CA PHE A 90 -20.48 -34.32 12.89
C PHE A 90 -21.15 -33.80 14.16
#